data_AF-A0A3M3WMR9-F1
#
_entry.id   AF-A0A3M3WMR9-F1
#
_cell.length_a   1.000
_cell.length_b   1.000
_cell.length_c   1.000
_cell.angle_alpha   90.00
_cell.angle_beta   90.00
_cell.angle_gamma   90.00
#
_symmetry.space_group_name_H-M   'P 1'
#
loop_
_entity.id
_entity.type
_entity.pdbx_description
1 polymer ?
#
loop_
_entity_poly.entity_id
_entity_poly.type
_entity_poly.pdbx_seq_one_letter_code
_entity_poly.pdbx_strand_id
1 'polypeptide(L)'
;MSFFHGVTMTNVDTGARTISLPTSSIIGLVDTFTEAPANSAKVNDLVLITSEREAIAAFGPDSAITKACQAIYVKAKAVIVACGVAKLDDTALQTSAIIGGVKADGTRTGLQALLDGKSRFNAQPRLLIAPKHSSILAIGKALTALADKLRALPIIDGPNTTDEAVMAYAKNFGGKRSFMVDPGVQYWDTTANATVDAPGSAWVAGLFAWTDAE
;
A
#
# COMPACT_ATOMS: atom_id res chain seq x y z
N MET A 1 17.05 -36.99 -7.19
CA MET A 1 15.58 -37.13 -7.10
C MET A 1 15.29 -38.25 -6.12
N SER A 2 14.91 -37.95 -4.88
CA SER A 2 14.50 -38.99 -3.92
C SER A 2 13.02 -39.28 -4.13
N PHE A 3 12.70 -40.52 -4.48
CA PHE A 3 11.33 -41.00 -4.60
C PHE A 3 10.83 -41.42 -3.21
N PHE A 4 9.67 -40.92 -2.82
CA PHE A 4 8.97 -41.40 -1.62
C PHE A 4 8.01 -42.51 -2.03
N HIS A 5 8.07 -43.64 -1.33
CA HIS A 5 7.13 -44.75 -1.49
C HIS A 5 6.28 -44.88 -0.22
N GLY A 6 4.96 -44.76 -0.36
CA GLY A 6 3.99 -44.72 0.74
C GLY A 6 3.03 -43.53 0.65
N VAL A 7 2.03 -43.48 1.54
CA VAL A 7 1.12 -42.31 1.66
C VAL A 7 1.84 -41.22 2.46
N THR A 8 2.14 -40.10 1.81
CA THR A 8 2.62 -38.89 2.47
C THR A 8 1.43 -38.01 2.84
N MET A 9 1.23 -37.75 4.13
CA MET A 9 0.38 -36.64 4.56
C MET A 9 1.22 -35.38 4.58
N THR A 10 0.92 -34.44 3.69
CA THR A 10 1.38 -33.06 3.80
C THR A 10 0.21 -32.25 4.32
N ASN A 11 0.28 -31.79 5.58
CA ASN A 11 -0.74 -30.87 6.07
C ASN A 11 -0.51 -29.51 5.41
N VAL A 12 -1.31 -29.22 4.39
CA VAL A 12 -1.30 -27.93 3.71
C VAL A 12 -2.41 -27.07 4.34
N ASP A 13 -2.10 -26.42 5.46
CA ASP A 13 -3.01 -25.44 6.11
C ASP A 13 -3.15 -24.12 5.32
N THR A 14 -2.44 -24.00 4.19
CA THR A 14 -2.58 -22.90 3.25
C THR A 14 -3.21 -23.37 1.94
N GLY A 15 -4.53 -23.49 1.93
CA GLY A 15 -5.28 -23.43 0.68
C GLY A 15 -5.24 -22.01 0.14
N ALA A 16 -4.90 -21.83 -1.14
CA ALA A 16 -5.17 -20.59 -1.85
C ALA A 16 -6.71 -20.42 -1.87
N ARG A 17 -7.26 -19.74 -0.85
CA ARG A 17 -8.66 -19.33 -0.90
C ARG A 17 -8.82 -18.46 -2.14
N THR A 18 -9.74 -18.85 -3.02
CA THR A 18 -10.13 -18.04 -4.17
C THR A 18 -10.45 -16.63 -3.67
N ILE A 19 -9.66 -15.66 -4.11
CA ILE A 19 -9.98 -14.26 -3.91
C ILE A 19 -11.16 -14.01 -4.83
N SER A 20 -12.38 -13.92 -4.28
CA SER A 20 -13.40 -13.12 -4.96
C SER A 20 -12.75 -11.75 -5.10
N LEU A 21 -12.55 -11.28 -6.33
CA LEU A 21 -12.09 -9.93 -6.62
C LEU A 21 -13.33 -9.04 -6.65
N PRO A 22 -13.82 -8.47 -5.54
CA PRO A 22 -14.73 -7.36 -5.67
C PRO A 22 -13.97 -6.24 -6.38
N THR A 23 -14.45 -5.88 -7.58
CA THR A 23 -13.83 -4.84 -8.43
C THR A 23 -13.75 -3.47 -7.76
N SER A 24 -14.43 -3.29 -6.63
CA SER A 24 -14.49 -2.09 -5.79
C SER A 24 -13.36 -2.00 -4.74
N SER A 25 -12.62 -3.08 -4.44
CA SER A 25 -11.64 -3.11 -3.34
C SER A 25 -10.19 -3.30 -3.76
N ILE A 26 -9.83 -2.89 -4.97
CA ILE A 26 -8.43 -2.88 -5.41
C ILE A 26 -7.73 -1.70 -4.74
N ILE A 27 -6.65 -1.99 -4.01
CA ILE A 27 -5.88 -1.00 -3.25
C ILE A 27 -4.68 -0.56 -4.08
N GLY A 28 -4.56 0.74 -4.33
CA GLY A 28 -3.36 1.37 -4.88
C GLY A 28 -2.47 1.81 -3.74
N LEU A 29 -1.25 1.28 -3.68
CA LEU A 29 -0.33 1.46 -2.56
C LEU A 29 0.99 2.03 -3.07
N VAL A 30 1.43 3.15 -2.49
CA VAL A 30 2.77 3.71 -2.77
C VAL A 30 3.52 3.88 -1.47
N ASP A 31 4.69 3.27 -1.39
CA ASP A 31 5.58 3.39 -0.24
C ASP A 31 7.03 3.13 -0.66
N THR A 32 7.94 3.32 0.28
CA THR A 32 9.37 3.18 0.09
C THR A 32 9.84 1.74 0.18
N PHE A 33 10.83 1.43 -0.65
CA PHE A 33 11.62 0.22 -0.55
C PHE A 33 13.05 0.46 -1.05
N THR A 34 13.92 -0.48 -0.76
CA THR A 34 15.28 -0.50 -1.30
C THR A 34 15.36 -1.57 -2.37
N GLU A 35 15.74 -1.20 -3.59
CA GLU A 35 16.01 -2.19 -4.63
C GLU A 35 17.16 -3.09 -4.22
N ALA A 36 16.98 -4.38 -4.42
CA ALA A 36 18.02 -5.37 -4.24
C ALA A 36 17.94 -6.40 -5.37
N PRO A 37 19.04 -7.05 -5.77
CA PRO A 37 19.00 -8.10 -6.79
C PRO A 37 18.08 -9.28 -6.45
N ALA A 38 17.81 -9.52 -5.17
CA ALA A 38 16.89 -10.54 -4.69
C ALA A 38 15.41 -10.17 -4.83
N ASN A 39 15.11 -8.88 -4.99
CA ASN A 39 13.75 -8.33 -5.09
C ASN A 39 13.34 -8.25 -6.57
N SER A 40 12.13 -8.71 -6.89
CA SER A 40 11.64 -8.65 -8.28
C SER A 40 11.14 -7.27 -8.69
N ALA A 41 10.73 -6.42 -7.73
CA ALA A 41 10.24 -5.08 -8.03
C ALA A 41 11.35 -4.11 -8.45
N LYS A 42 11.00 -3.19 -9.34
CA LYS A 42 11.81 -2.04 -9.72
C LYS A 42 11.17 -0.75 -9.24
N VAL A 43 11.98 0.27 -9.02
CA VAL A 43 11.60 1.58 -8.53
C VAL A 43 10.73 2.24 -9.56
N ASN A 44 9.57 2.70 -9.08
CA ASN A 44 8.46 3.25 -9.85
C ASN A 44 7.80 2.27 -10.82
N ASP A 45 8.16 0.98 -10.79
CA ASP A 45 7.43 -0.03 -11.53
C ASP A 45 6.25 -0.53 -10.72
N LEU A 46 5.10 -0.72 -11.38
CA LEU A 46 3.94 -1.27 -10.71
C LEU A 46 4.07 -2.78 -10.60
N VAL A 47 3.70 -3.30 -9.43
CA VAL A 47 3.61 -4.74 -9.17
C VAL A 47 2.21 -5.06 -8.66
N LEU A 48 1.60 -6.11 -9.22
CA LEU A 48 0.35 -6.66 -8.70
C LEU A 48 0.69 -7.65 -7.58
N ILE A 49 0.12 -7.42 -6.40
CA ILE A 49 0.30 -8.25 -5.22
C ILE A 49 -1.05 -8.82 -4.80
N THR A 50 -1.12 -10.14 -4.69
CA THR A 50 -2.32 -10.88 -4.28
C THR A 50 -2.10 -11.71 -3.02
N SER A 51 -0.84 -11.83 -2.57
CA SER A 51 -0.47 -12.52 -1.35
C SER A 51 0.72 -11.85 -0.67
N GLU A 52 0.86 -12.10 0.63
CA GLU A 52 1.99 -11.63 1.42
C GLU A 52 3.34 -12.16 0.88
N ARG A 53 3.36 -13.42 0.40
CA ARG A 53 4.57 -14.01 -0.18
C ARG A 53 5.04 -13.23 -1.42
N GLU A 54 4.12 -12.79 -2.26
CA GLU A 54 4.44 -11.96 -3.43
C GLU A 54 4.96 -10.59 -3.01
N ALA A 55 4.40 -9.97 -1.96
CA ALA A 55 4.90 -8.72 -1.42
C ALA A 55 6.37 -8.84 -0.95
N ILE A 56 6.66 -9.89 -0.18
CA ILE A 56 8.01 -10.17 0.34
C ILE A 56 8.98 -10.45 -0.82
N ALA A 57 8.58 -11.25 -1.81
CA ALA A 57 9.41 -11.53 -2.98
C ALA A 57 9.66 -10.30 -3.86
N ALA A 58 8.66 -9.40 -3.93
CA ALA A 58 8.73 -8.19 -4.74
C ALA A 58 9.61 -7.12 -4.10
N PHE A 59 9.41 -6.82 -2.82
CA PHE A 59 9.99 -5.63 -2.17
C PHE A 59 10.95 -5.95 -1.01
N GLY A 60 11.06 -7.21 -0.61
CA GLY A 60 11.82 -7.66 0.54
C GLY A 60 11.01 -7.59 1.85
N PRO A 61 11.37 -8.41 2.86
CA PRO A 61 10.59 -8.56 4.10
C PRO A 61 10.55 -7.29 4.96
N ASP A 62 11.66 -6.54 5.00
CA ASP A 62 11.81 -5.39 5.91
C ASP A 62 11.37 -4.05 5.30
N SER A 63 10.91 -4.05 4.04
CA SER A 63 10.50 -2.82 3.36
C SER A 63 9.20 -2.25 3.93
N ALA A 64 9.08 -0.92 3.92
CA ALA A 64 7.88 -0.24 4.42
C ALA A 64 6.63 -0.68 3.63
N ILE A 65 6.79 -0.81 2.31
CA ILE A 65 5.75 -1.28 1.40
C ILE A 65 5.26 -2.70 1.74
N THR A 66 6.17 -3.63 2.08
CA THR A 66 5.78 -4.99 2.51
C THR A 66 5.01 -4.96 3.82
N LYS A 67 5.44 -4.15 4.80
CA LYS A 67 4.71 -3.98 6.07
C LYS A 67 3.30 -3.43 5.86
N ALA A 68 3.14 -2.51 4.91
CA ALA A 68 1.81 -2.00 4.53
C ALA A 68 0.94 -3.08 3.86
N CYS A 69 1.50 -3.90 2.98
CA CYS A 69 0.79 -5.06 2.42
C CYS A 69 0.37 -6.05 3.52
N GLN A 70 1.26 -6.35 4.47
CA GLN A 70 0.95 -7.21 5.62
C GLN A 70 -0.21 -6.64 6.45
N ALA A 71 -0.19 -5.35 6.76
CA ALA A 71 -1.26 -4.69 7.51
C ALA A 71 -2.63 -4.81 6.83
N ILE A 72 -2.70 -4.71 5.50
CA ILE A 72 -3.92 -4.95 4.72
C ILE A 72 -4.35 -6.42 4.86
N TYR A 73 -3.40 -7.35 4.69
CA TYR A 73 -3.67 -8.78 4.71
C TYR A 73 -4.10 -9.35 6.06
N VAL A 74 -3.87 -8.62 7.17
CA VAL A 74 -4.45 -8.97 8.47
C VAL A 74 -5.99 -8.94 8.43
N LYS A 75 -6.60 -8.07 7.61
CA LYS A 75 -8.06 -7.93 7.52
C LYS A 75 -8.65 -8.54 6.27
N ALA A 76 -8.06 -8.30 5.10
CA ALA A 76 -8.60 -8.76 3.82
C ALA A 76 -7.52 -9.26 2.88
N LYS A 77 -7.79 -10.37 2.17
CA LYS A 77 -6.98 -10.82 1.02
C LYS A 77 -7.31 -9.99 -0.21
N ALA A 78 -6.99 -8.70 -0.15
CA ALA A 78 -7.25 -7.74 -1.21
C ALA A 78 -6.19 -7.80 -2.32
N VAL A 79 -6.56 -7.35 -3.52
CA VAL A 79 -5.61 -7.14 -4.60
C VAL A 79 -4.99 -5.75 -4.48
N ILE A 80 -3.66 -5.72 -4.44
CA ILE A 80 -2.88 -4.51 -4.23
C ILE A 80 -2.09 -4.22 -5.51
N VAL A 81 -2.26 -3.02 -6.06
CA VAL A 81 -1.39 -2.46 -7.10
C VAL A 81 -0.37 -1.59 -6.39
N ALA A 82 0.83 -2.12 -6.21
CA ALA A 82 1.89 -1.50 -5.44
C ALA A 82 2.89 -0.77 -6.36
N CYS A 83 3.29 0.44 -5.98
CA CYS A 83 4.38 1.19 -6.60
C CYS A 83 5.47 1.42 -5.54
N GLY A 84 6.61 0.77 -5.72
CA GLY A 84 7.77 0.98 -4.85
C GLY A 84 8.54 2.23 -5.24
N VAL A 85 8.72 3.17 -4.32
CA VAL A 85 9.58 4.34 -4.51
C VAL A 85 10.91 4.11 -3.80
N ALA A 86 12.02 4.59 -4.39
CA ALA A 86 13.31 4.50 -3.74
C ALA A 86 13.29 5.26 -2.41
N LYS A 87 13.92 4.68 -1.38
CA LYS A 87 14.20 5.37 -0.12
C LYS A 87 15.35 6.36 -0.30
N LEU A 88 15.11 7.62 0.03
CA LEU A 88 16.04 8.73 -0.05
C LEU A 88 16.30 9.30 1.36
N ASP A 89 17.49 9.85 1.56
CA ASP A 89 17.87 10.43 2.86
C ASP A 89 17.23 11.81 3.09
N ASP A 90 16.99 12.57 2.02
CA ASP A 90 16.36 13.88 2.09
C ASP A 90 14.82 13.77 2.04
N THR A 91 14.15 14.40 3.01
CA THR A 91 12.70 14.31 3.17
C THR A 91 11.92 15.06 2.09
N ALA A 92 12.46 16.15 1.54
CA ALA A 92 11.84 16.91 0.47
C ALA A 92 11.96 16.17 -0.87
N LEU A 93 13.12 15.55 -1.13
CA LEU A 93 13.31 14.65 -2.27
C LEU A 93 12.42 13.41 -2.14
N GLN A 94 12.29 12.83 -0.94
CA GLN A 94 11.40 11.70 -0.70
C GLN A 94 9.93 12.08 -0.99
N THR A 95 9.50 13.26 -0.53
CA THR A 95 8.15 13.78 -0.79
C THR A 95 7.90 13.91 -2.29
N SER A 96 8.88 14.46 -3.02
CA SER A 96 8.81 14.62 -4.47
C SER A 96 8.78 13.28 -5.20
N ALA A 97 9.58 12.31 -4.75
CA ALA A 97 9.63 10.96 -5.33
C ALA A 97 8.31 10.20 -5.15
N ILE A 98 7.64 10.37 -4.01
CA ILE A 98 6.34 9.74 -3.73
C ILE A 98 5.23 10.36 -4.56
N ILE A 99 5.16 11.70 -4.66
CA ILE A 99 4.20 12.37 -5.55
C ILE A 99 4.42 11.90 -6.99
N GLY A 100 5.68 11.85 -7.39
CA GLY A 100 6.11 11.41 -8.71
C GLY A 100 5.64 12.36 -9.81
N GLY A 101 5.64 11.85 -11.04
CA GLY A 101 5.31 12.62 -12.22
C GLY A 101 5.37 11.75 -13.48
N VAL A 102 5.60 12.40 -14.62
CA VAL A 102 5.85 11.74 -15.90
C VAL A 102 7.29 12.05 -16.30
N LYS A 103 8.08 11.00 -16.51
CA LYS A 103 9.45 11.10 -17.02
C LYS A 103 9.46 11.41 -18.52
N ALA A 104 10.62 11.81 -19.04
CA ALA A 104 10.78 12.12 -20.47
C ALA A 104 10.51 10.92 -21.39
N ASP A 105 10.69 9.70 -20.88
CA ASP A 105 10.36 8.45 -21.57
C ASP A 105 8.86 8.10 -21.56
N GLY A 106 8.03 8.96 -20.95
CA GLY A 106 6.58 8.75 -20.81
C GLY A 106 6.18 7.86 -19.63
N THR A 107 7.14 7.29 -18.90
CA THR A 107 6.85 6.46 -17.73
C THR A 107 6.36 7.32 -16.56
N ARG A 108 5.37 6.80 -15.83
CA ARG A 108 4.83 7.46 -14.65
C ARG A 108 5.54 6.95 -13.40
N THR A 109 5.69 7.83 -12.41
CA THR A 109 6.38 7.53 -11.15
C THR A 109 5.52 7.82 -9.92
N GLY A 110 5.90 7.24 -8.78
CA GLY A 110 5.23 7.45 -7.51
C GLY A 110 3.72 7.20 -7.58
N LEU A 111 2.94 8.14 -7.05
CA LEU A 111 1.48 8.13 -7.09
C LEU A 111 0.93 8.10 -8.52
N GLN A 112 1.54 8.80 -9.48
CA GLN A 112 1.04 8.84 -10.85
C GLN A 112 1.08 7.48 -11.53
N ALA A 113 2.01 6.60 -11.14
CA ALA A 113 2.11 5.25 -11.70
C ALA A 113 0.81 4.45 -11.49
N LEU A 114 0.08 4.67 -10.40
CA LEU A 114 -1.17 3.97 -10.09
C LEU A 114 -2.27 4.15 -11.15
N LEU A 115 -2.19 5.19 -11.99
CA LEU A 115 -3.08 5.36 -13.15
C LEU A 115 -2.96 4.21 -14.15
N ASP A 116 -1.79 3.57 -14.22
CA ASP A 116 -1.50 2.53 -15.20
C ASP A 116 -1.95 1.14 -14.73
N GLY A 117 -2.40 1.00 -13.48
CA GLY A 117 -2.81 -0.28 -12.88
C GLY A 117 -3.89 -1.01 -13.70
N LYS A 118 -4.88 -0.27 -14.22
CA LYS A 118 -5.91 -0.86 -15.10
C LYS A 118 -5.33 -1.39 -16.40
N SER A 119 -4.44 -0.62 -17.04
CA SER A 119 -3.87 -1.01 -18.34
C SER A 119 -2.91 -2.18 -18.23
N ARG A 120 -2.14 -2.26 -17.14
CA ARG A 120 -1.12 -3.28 -16.94
C ARG A 120 -1.67 -4.59 -16.38
N PHE A 121 -2.63 -4.50 -15.46
CA PHE A 121 -3.08 -5.66 -14.67
C PHE A 121 -4.58 -5.88 -14.71
N ASN A 122 -5.32 -5.10 -15.51
CA ASN A 122 -6.78 -5.03 -15.44
C ASN A 122 -7.32 -4.72 -14.03
N ALA A 123 -6.49 -4.09 -13.20
CA ALA A 123 -6.77 -3.81 -11.79
C ALA A 123 -6.75 -2.29 -11.58
N GLN A 124 -7.92 -1.65 -11.65
CA GLN A 124 -8.03 -0.21 -11.40
C GLN A 124 -8.10 0.06 -9.89
N PRO A 125 -7.15 0.80 -9.30
CA PRO A 125 -7.21 1.14 -7.87
C PRO A 125 -8.44 1.98 -7.53
N ARG A 126 -9.17 1.56 -6.50
CA ARG A 126 -10.37 2.22 -5.96
C ARG A 126 -10.18 2.73 -4.54
N LEU A 127 -9.21 2.19 -3.81
CA LEU A 127 -8.71 2.70 -2.54
C LEU A 127 -7.27 3.15 -2.77
N LEU A 128 -6.89 4.37 -2.39
CA LEU A 128 -5.52 4.87 -2.57
C LEU A 128 -4.88 5.17 -1.22
N ILE A 129 -3.68 4.65 -1.00
CA ILE A 129 -2.93 4.85 0.23
C ILE A 129 -1.47 5.21 -0.05
N ALA A 130 -0.93 6.09 0.80
CA ALA A 130 0.50 6.35 0.92
C ALA A 130 0.83 6.33 2.42
N PRO A 131 1.04 5.14 3.00
CA PRO A 131 1.16 4.98 4.45
C PRO A 131 2.25 5.87 5.03
N LYS A 132 1.96 6.56 6.14
CA LYS A 132 2.82 7.56 6.83
C LYS A 132 3.08 8.83 6.02
N HIS A 133 3.33 8.69 4.73
CA HIS A 133 3.66 9.76 3.80
C HIS A 133 2.47 10.68 3.51
N SER A 134 1.24 10.16 3.58
CA SER A 134 0.01 10.94 3.40
C SER A 134 -0.25 11.97 4.50
N SER A 135 0.48 11.96 5.62
CA SER A 135 0.46 13.02 6.64
C SER A 135 1.15 14.32 6.20
N ILE A 136 1.98 14.25 5.14
CA ILE A 136 2.60 15.43 4.53
C ILE A 136 1.60 16.04 3.55
N LEU A 137 1.26 17.31 3.75
CA LEU A 137 0.19 17.99 3.01
C LEU A 137 0.34 17.91 1.48
N ALA A 138 1.57 18.01 0.97
CA ALA A 138 1.84 17.93 -0.46
C ALA A 138 1.46 16.55 -1.05
N ILE A 139 1.78 15.47 -0.34
CA ILE A 139 1.42 14.11 -0.74
C ILE A 139 -0.08 13.88 -0.57
N GLY A 140 -0.67 14.30 0.55
CA GLY A 140 -2.11 14.19 0.78
C GLY A 140 -2.92 14.87 -0.33
N LYS A 141 -2.55 16.09 -0.74
CA LYS A 141 -3.22 16.81 -1.84
C LYS A 141 -3.04 16.11 -3.19
N ALA A 142 -1.84 15.61 -3.48
CA ALA A 142 -1.59 14.83 -4.70
C ALA A 142 -2.41 13.53 -4.74
N LEU A 143 -2.53 12.85 -3.60
CA LEU A 143 -3.33 11.64 -3.43
C LEU A 143 -4.83 11.92 -3.66
N THR A 144 -5.36 13.01 -3.08
CA THR A 144 -6.75 13.42 -3.33
C THR A 144 -7.00 13.77 -4.80
N ALA A 145 -6.12 14.53 -5.43
CA ALA A 145 -6.26 14.87 -6.84
C ALA A 145 -6.19 13.64 -7.75
N LEU A 146 -5.36 12.66 -7.41
CA LEU A 146 -5.29 11.38 -8.11
C LEU A 146 -6.56 10.55 -7.92
N ALA A 147 -7.10 10.53 -6.70
CA ALA A 147 -8.34 9.82 -6.39
C ALA A 147 -9.53 10.35 -7.21
N ASP A 148 -9.61 11.66 -7.43
CA ASP A 148 -10.67 12.24 -8.28
C ASP A 148 -10.58 11.73 -9.73
N LYS A 149 -9.37 11.57 -10.28
CA LYS A 149 -9.16 11.01 -11.63
C LYS A 149 -9.54 9.53 -11.70
N LEU A 150 -9.15 8.74 -10.70
CA LEU A 150 -9.43 7.30 -10.65
C LEU A 150 -10.86 6.98 -10.20
N ARG A 151 -11.61 7.99 -9.70
CA ARG A 151 -12.87 7.81 -8.96
C ARG A 151 -12.65 6.82 -7.80
N ALA A 152 -11.60 7.06 -7.05
CA ALA A 152 -11.17 6.29 -5.90
C ALA A 152 -11.42 7.06 -4.59
N LEU A 153 -11.22 6.37 -3.46
CA LEU A 153 -11.25 6.93 -2.12
C LEU A 153 -9.80 6.99 -1.59
N PRO A 154 -9.22 8.18 -1.38
CA PRO A 154 -7.91 8.32 -0.78
C PRO A 154 -8.03 8.22 0.74
N ILE A 155 -7.25 7.32 1.35
CA ILE A 155 -7.13 7.18 2.80
C ILE A 155 -5.85 7.91 3.23
N ILE A 156 -6.03 8.94 4.04
CA ILE A 156 -5.00 9.90 4.44
C ILE A 156 -4.71 9.70 5.93
N ASP A 157 -3.44 9.52 6.28
CA ASP A 157 -2.97 9.48 7.66
C ASP A 157 -2.93 10.90 8.25
N GLY A 158 -3.38 11.04 9.49
CA GLY A 158 -3.17 12.24 10.28
C GLY A 158 -1.72 12.37 10.78
N PRO A 159 -1.36 13.52 11.35
CA PRO A 159 -0.03 13.75 11.92
C PRO A 159 0.26 12.94 13.19
N ASN A 160 -0.73 12.27 13.80
CA ASN A 160 -0.59 11.44 15.00
C ASN A 160 0.11 12.16 16.17
N THR A 161 -0.27 13.42 16.41
CA THR A 161 0.33 14.29 17.44
C THR A 161 -0.71 14.81 18.43
N THR A 162 -1.48 15.83 18.06
CA THR A 162 -2.58 16.39 18.87
C THR A 162 -3.84 16.49 18.05
N ASP A 163 -5.00 16.38 18.69
CA ASP A 163 -6.30 16.52 18.02
C ASP A 163 -6.44 17.87 17.29
N GLU A 164 -5.85 18.93 17.83
CA GLU A 164 -5.80 20.24 17.19
C GLU A 164 -5.00 20.23 15.88
N ALA A 165 -3.84 19.55 15.86
CA ALA A 165 -3.03 19.39 14.67
C ALA A 165 -3.77 18.57 13.60
N VAL A 166 -4.49 17.52 14.01
CA VAL A 166 -5.31 16.69 13.13
C VAL A 166 -6.45 17.51 12.53
N MET A 167 -7.19 18.27 13.35
CA MET A 167 -8.26 19.15 12.85
C MET A 167 -7.73 20.23 11.91
N ALA A 168 -6.58 20.83 12.22
CA ALA A 168 -5.93 21.80 11.34
C ALA A 168 -5.51 21.15 10.01
N TYR A 169 -5.00 19.91 10.05
CA TYR A 169 -4.64 19.15 8.87
C TYR A 169 -5.86 18.81 8.01
N ALA A 170 -6.94 18.31 8.63
CA ALA A 170 -8.19 17.95 7.99
C ALA A 170 -8.82 19.10 7.18
N LYS A 171 -8.75 20.34 7.70
CA LYS A 171 -9.25 21.55 7.00
C LYS A 171 -8.60 21.81 5.65
N ASN A 172 -7.43 21.24 5.37
CA ASN A 172 -6.78 21.39 4.08
C ASN A 172 -7.39 20.51 2.97
N PHE A 173 -8.28 19.58 3.32
CA PHE A 173 -8.93 18.65 2.40
C PHE A 173 -10.41 18.99 2.25
N GLY A 174 -10.82 19.43 1.06
CA GLY A 174 -12.22 19.69 0.72
C GLY A 174 -12.86 18.63 -0.19
N GLY A 175 -12.13 17.55 -0.52
CA GLY A 175 -12.58 16.52 -1.44
C GLY A 175 -13.68 15.65 -0.84
N LYS A 176 -14.80 15.47 -1.56
CA LYS A 176 -15.96 14.68 -1.11
C LYS A 176 -15.62 13.23 -0.74
N ARG A 177 -14.52 12.69 -1.27
CA ARG A 177 -14.13 11.28 -1.11
C ARG A 177 -12.96 11.05 -0.17
N SER A 178 -12.34 12.10 0.39
CA SER A 178 -11.18 11.92 1.26
C SER A 178 -11.57 11.32 2.60
N PHE A 179 -10.88 10.25 3.01
CA PHE A 179 -11.06 9.63 4.32
C PHE A 179 -9.79 9.81 5.14
N MET A 180 -9.87 10.54 6.25
CA MET A 180 -8.73 10.75 7.15
C MET A 180 -8.76 9.74 8.29
N VAL A 181 -7.58 9.21 8.65
CA VAL A 181 -7.37 8.26 9.73
C VAL A 181 -6.37 8.85 10.71
N ASP A 182 -6.82 9.09 11.93
CA ASP A 182 -6.01 9.43 13.08
C ASP A 182 -6.76 8.92 14.33
N PRO A 183 -6.12 8.27 15.32
CA PRO A 183 -4.68 8.05 15.46
C PRO A 183 -4.12 6.92 14.57
N GLY A 184 -2.80 6.75 14.62
CA GLY A 184 -2.11 5.57 14.10
C GLY A 184 -2.46 4.28 14.88
N VAL A 185 -1.86 3.16 14.46
CA VAL A 185 -2.11 1.83 15.06
C VAL A 185 -0.86 1.36 15.79
N GLN A 186 -1.05 0.73 16.95
CA GLN A 186 0.00 -0.03 17.64
C GLN A 186 -0.23 -1.52 17.49
N TYR A 187 0.82 -2.26 17.16
CA TYR A 187 0.77 -3.71 17.08
C TYR A 187 2.08 -4.33 17.57
N TRP A 188 2.03 -5.62 17.92
CA TRP A 188 3.20 -6.39 18.32
C TRP A 188 3.94 -6.92 17.07
N ASP A 189 5.17 -6.48 16.86
CA ASP A 189 6.05 -6.99 15.80
C ASP A 189 6.86 -8.18 16.35
N THR A 190 6.65 -9.37 15.78
CA THR A 190 7.32 -10.61 16.19
C THR A 190 8.79 -10.67 15.76
N THR A 191 9.20 -9.86 14.80
CA THR A 191 10.61 -9.73 14.38
C THR A 191 11.35 -8.81 15.33
N ALA A 192 10.73 -7.68 15.69
CA ALA A 192 11.31 -6.72 16.63
C ALA A 192 11.14 -7.13 18.11
N ASN A 193 10.23 -8.07 18.40
CA ASN A 193 9.82 -8.46 19.75
C ASN A 193 9.38 -7.27 20.61
N ALA A 194 8.66 -6.34 20.01
CA ALA A 194 8.22 -5.11 20.64
C ALA A 194 6.90 -4.61 20.06
N THR A 195 6.20 -3.77 20.81
CA THR A 195 5.09 -2.97 20.30
C THR A 195 5.66 -1.85 19.41
N VAL A 196 5.17 -1.75 18.19
CA VAL A 196 5.63 -0.78 17.19
C VAL A 196 4.45 0.04 16.67
N ASP A 197 4.70 1.33 16.45
CA ASP A 197 3.72 2.23 15.83
C ASP A 197 3.71 2.06 14.31
N ALA A 198 2.51 2.05 13.74
CA ALA A 198 2.26 1.99 12.30
C ALA A 198 1.24 3.05 11.85
N PRO A 199 1.35 3.53 10.59
CA PRO A 199 0.32 4.38 10.00
C PRO A 199 -1.02 3.64 9.88
N GLY A 200 -2.13 4.33 10.11
CA GLY A 200 -3.47 3.74 10.13
C GLY A 200 -4.04 3.43 8.74
N SER A 201 -3.58 4.12 7.70
CA SER A 201 -4.16 4.04 6.35
C SER A 201 -4.16 2.64 5.75
N ALA A 202 -3.09 1.85 5.93
CA ALA A 202 -3.02 0.48 5.43
C ALA A 202 -4.02 -0.46 6.13
N TRP A 203 -4.16 -0.33 7.45
CA TRP A 203 -5.11 -1.11 8.25
C TRP A 203 -6.56 -0.79 7.88
N VAL A 204 -6.86 0.50 7.72
CA VAL A 204 -8.18 0.98 7.30
C VAL A 204 -8.48 0.56 5.87
N ALA A 205 -7.51 0.58 4.96
CA ALA A 205 -7.69 0.06 3.60
C ALA A 205 -8.06 -1.42 3.59
N GLY A 206 -7.40 -2.22 4.43
CA GLY A 206 -7.76 -3.63 4.65
C GLY A 206 -9.17 -3.80 5.19
N LEU A 207 -9.62 -2.93 6.09
CA LEU A 207 -10.99 -2.94 6.62
C LEU A 207 -12.02 -2.59 5.54
N PHE A 208 -11.80 -1.54 4.75
CA PHE A 208 -12.68 -1.20 3.62
C PHE A 208 -12.79 -2.36 2.63
N ALA A 209 -11.66 -3.00 2.31
CA ALA A 209 -11.65 -4.15 1.41
C ALA A 209 -12.35 -5.38 2.00
N TRP A 210 -12.34 -5.54 3.33
CA TRP A 210 -13.06 -6.60 4.01
C TRP A 210 -14.57 -6.34 3.99
N THR A 211 -15.02 -5.13 4.32
CA THR A 211 -16.44 -4.77 4.36
C THR A 211 -17.13 -4.87 3.00
N ASP A 212 -16.40 -4.64 1.90
CA ASP A 212 -16.93 -4.78 0.55
C ASP A 212 -17.00 -6.25 0.07
N ALA A 213 -16.31 -7.16 0.76
CA ALA A 213 -16.32 -8.58 0.47
C ALA A 213 -17.40 -9.36 1.25
N GLU A 214 -17.95 -8.77 2.31
CA GLU A 214 -19.05 -9.29 3.13
C GLU A 214 -20.42 -8.98 2.49
#